data_AF-N6VBX6-F1
#
_entry.id   AF-N6VBX6-F1
#
_cell.length_a   1.000
_cell.length_b   1.000
_cell.length_c   1.000
_cell.angle_alpha   90.00
_cell.angle_beta   90.00
_cell.angle_gamma   90.00
#
_symmetry.space_group_name_H-M   'P 1'
#
loop_
_entity.id
_entity.type
_entity.pdbx_description
1 polymer ?
#
loop_
_entity_poly.entity_id
_entity_poly.type
_entity_poly.pdbx_seq_one_letter_code
_entity_poly.pdbx_strand_id
1 'polypeptide(L)'
;MTANITGAEITGGGQGTGVYASGAKAVTMTDVRISDVSEGVEAKGGILAMKGGSIGFMGEYGVSLNQGGAALKNVRMTYTGSSPTADFIKVVDGTVIAEGIKIDGNGYGQGMSVTQKGHVVLIKPNYINVDKGMTVSEGIVRMFGGEIGFMGEYGISLKEGGVALIAVTIKGNRTGKTGIKLNEGRIDLYKTNIRDVHKGVTITEGIVRMEKGEIGFKGDYGIGLSKSIAALKNVRITGQSHKGTGVYVQSGVGAVMMKDVRISEVRTGVEVISGNLMMHKGSVEFKGGDGISLIRGNAALKDVRITGQGHETEVAVKALMGTVAIKGGEMSNVGTGVEVKSEGAVWLIDTKLRDVYKGVSVEDGVVHMEGGEIGFMGEYGISLTRGQALLDDVRITGQGDEGTGVYANGDGNVDDEGGEDFRG
;
A
#
# COMPACT_ATOMS: atom_id res chain seq x y z
N MET A 1 24.94 -8.94 39.53
CA MET A 1 24.48 -7.70 40.19
C MET A 1 23.16 -7.28 39.55
N THR A 2 22.21 -6.82 40.35
CA THR A 2 20.93 -6.25 39.90
C THR A 2 20.73 -4.89 40.55
N ALA A 3 20.14 -3.92 39.86
CA ALA A 3 19.83 -2.60 40.40
C ALA A 3 18.32 -2.35 40.34
N ASN A 4 17.76 -1.77 41.40
CA ASN A 4 16.35 -1.37 41.47
C ASN A 4 16.28 0.13 41.80
N ILE A 5 15.65 0.92 40.93
CA ILE A 5 15.50 2.37 41.06
C ILE A 5 13.99 2.67 41.09
N THR A 6 13.51 3.36 42.12
CA THR A 6 12.07 3.65 42.28
C THR A 6 11.87 5.13 42.61
N GLY A 7 11.01 5.81 41.84
CA GLY A 7 10.59 7.19 42.09
C GLY A 7 11.69 8.25 41.95
N ALA A 8 12.86 7.89 41.42
CA ALA A 8 13.98 8.81 41.30
C ALA A 8 13.73 9.88 40.23
N GLU A 9 14.34 11.04 40.44
CA GLU A 9 14.48 12.11 39.45
C GLU A 9 15.96 12.22 39.08
N ILE A 10 16.25 12.15 37.78
CA ILE A 10 17.60 12.12 37.21
C ILE A 10 17.70 13.26 36.20
N THR A 11 18.60 14.21 36.47
CA THR A 11 18.80 15.40 35.63
C THR A 11 20.27 15.55 35.23
N GLY A 12 20.56 15.90 33.97
CA GLY A 12 21.93 15.96 33.42
C GLY A 12 22.43 17.33 32.96
N GLY A 13 21.65 18.42 33.11
CA GLY A 13 22.03 19.75 32.62
C GLY A 13 22.25 19.84 31.11
N GLY A 14 21.59 18.97 30.35
CA GLY A 14 21.73 18.79 28.90
C GLY A 14 22.92 17.93 28.47
N GLN A 15 23.59 17.25 29.40
CA GLN A 15 24.81 16.47 29.13
C GLN A 15 24.69 15.05 29.70
N GLY A 16 25.49 14.14 29.13
CA GLY A 16 25.65 12.76 29.61
C GLY A 16 24.41 11.88 29.47
N THR A 17 24.55 10.65 29.98
CA THR A 17 23.53 9.60 29.94
C THR A 17 22.80 9.50 31.29
N GLY A 18 21.46 9.52 31.29
CA GLY A 18 20.67 9.42 32.51
C GLY A 18 20.88 8.12 33.28
N VAL A 19 20.76 6.98 32.61
CA VAL A 19 21.05 5.66 33.19
C VAL A 19 21.95 4.85 32.26
N TYR A 20 23.13 4.47 32.76
CA TYR A 20 24.09 3.64 32.05
C TYR A 20 24.16 2.23 32.67
N ALA A 21 23.47 1.27 32.05
CA ALA A 21 23.38 -0.11 32.49
C ALA A 21 24.38 -1.00 31.73
N SER A 22 25.62 -1.04 32.23
CA SER A 22 26.69 -1.91 31.72
C SER A 22 27.09 -2.96 32.76
N GLY A 23 27.14 -4.24 32.36
CA GLY A 23 27.58 -5.36 33.22
C GLY A 23 26.57 -5.84 34.29
N ALA A 24 25.42 -5.18 34.43
CA ALA A 24 24.34 -5.63 35.31
C ALA A 24 23.58 -6.82 34.69
N LYS A 25 23.14 -7.77 35.53
CA LYS A 25 22.22 -8.83 35.10
C LYS A 25 20.83 -8.27 34.82
N ALA A 26 20.38 -7.33 35.65
CA ALA A 26 19.12 -6.61 35.46
C ALA A 26 19.14 -5.22 36.09
N VAL A 27 18.48 -4.26 35.46
CA VAL A 27 18.16 -2.93 36.00
C VAL A 27 16.65 -2.74 35.92
N THR A 28 16.01 -2.56 37.07
CA THR A 28 14.56 -2.32 37.17
C THR A 28 14.31 -0.88 37.59
N MET A 29 13.48 -0.16 36.84
CA MET A 29 13.10 1.22 37.07
C MET A 29 11.59 1.35 37.19
N THR A 30 11.11 1.90 38.30
CA THR A 30 9.67 2.14 38.54
C THR A 30 9.43 3.63 38.79
N ASP A 31 8.60 4.26 37.97
CA ASP A 31 8.21 5.67 38.08
C ASP A 31 9.40 6.66 38.14
N VAL A 32 10.49 6.32 37.46
CA VAL A 32 11.69 7.18 37.35
C VAL A 32 11.47 8.27 36.31
N ARG A 33 11.89 9.50 36.61
CA ARG A 33 11.88 10.63 35.68
C ARG A 33 13.32 10.99 35.30
N ILE A 34 13.63 10.89 34.02
CA ILE A 34 14.89 11.36 33.44
C ILE A 34 14.56 12.61 32.62
N SER A 35 15.31 13.69 32.81
CA SER A 35 15.16 14.94 32.04
C SER A 35 16.48 15.66 31.87
N ASP A 36 16.55 16.58 30.90
CA ASP A 36 17.75 17.39 30.64
C ASP A 36 19.03 16.56 30.56
N VAL A 37 19.00 15.44 29.83
CA VAL A 37 20.19 14.61 29.54
C VAL A 37 20.46 14.61 28.05
N SER A 38 21.71 14.31 27.65
CA SER A 38 22.02 14.06 26.25
C SER A 38 21.36 12.74 25.82
N GLU A 39 21.67 11.64 26.50
CA GLU A 39 21.08 10.32 26.25
C GLU A 39 20.22 9.86 27.44
N GLY A 40 19.09 9.20 27.18
CA GLY A 40 18.21 8.74 28.24
C GLY A 40 18.75 7.53 29.01
N VAL A 41 18.62 6.35 28.42
CA VAL A 41 19.05 5.07 29.00
C VAL A 41 19.87 4.28 27.99
N GLU A 42 21.05 3.82 28.40
CA GLU A 42 21.87 2.89 27.61
C GLU A 42 22.00 1.54 28.32
N ALA A 43 21.63 0.45 27.65
CA ALA A 43 21.77 -0.91 28.13
C ALA A 43 22.73 -1.73 27.23
N LYS A 44 23.83 -2.20 27.83
CA LYS A 44 24.87 -3.02 27.16
C LYS A 44 24.83 -4.46 27.68
N GLY A 45 23.70 -5.14 27.49
CA GLY A 45 23.45 -6.49 27.99
C GLY A 45 22.49 -6.55 29.17
N GLY A 46 22.22 -7.77 29.67
CA GLY A 46 21.29 -7.99 30.78
C GLY A 46 19.83 -7.65 30.43
N ILE A 47 19.01 -7.40 31.46
CA ILE A 47 17.60 -7.00 31.31
C ILE A 47 17.40 -5.56 31.81
N LEU A 48 16.91 -4.67 30.96
CA LEU A 48 16.35 -3.37 31.36
C LEU A 48 14.84 -3.49 31.50
N ALA A 49 14.29 -3.27 32.69
CA ALA A 49 12.84 -3.22 32.91
C ALA A 49 12.45 -1.82 33.39
N MET A 50 11.57 -1.13 32.66
CA MET A 50 11.05 0.17 33.06
C MET A 50 9.52 0.17 33.06
N LYS A 51 8.93 0.55 34.18
CA LYS A 51 7.47 0.67 34.36
C LYS A 51 7.11 2.07 34.81
N GLY A 52 6.27 2.75 34.04
CA GLY A 52 5.90 4.14 34.28
C GLY A 52 7.06 5.11 34.05
N GLY A 53 6.94 6.32 34.57
CA GLY A 53 8.00 7.33 34.47
C GLY A 53 8.13 7.99 33.09
N SER A 54 9.19 8.79 32.95
CA SER A 54 9.46 9.56 31.73
C SER A 54 10.93 9.64 31.39
N ILE A 55 11.24 9.76 30.10
CA ILE A 55 12.60 10.00 29.58
C ILE A 55 12.57 11.21 28.65
N GLY A 56 13.17 12.31 29.08
CA GLY A 56 13.46 13.49 28.26
C GLY A 56 14.92 13.50 27.84
N PHE A 57 15.19 13.61 26.54
CA PHE A 57 16.55 13.60 26.00
C PHE A 57 16.69 14.58 24.82
N MET A 58 17.92 14.97 24.48
CA MET A 58 18.20 15.90 23.37
C MET A 58 19.28 15.40 22.38
N GLY A 59 20.05 14.38 22.78
CA GLY A 59 21.11 13.77 21.98
C GLY A 59 20.63 12.61 21.12
N GLU A 60 21.43 11.54 21.06
CA GLU A 60 21.24 10.48 20.09
C GLU A 60 20.06 9.55 20.39
N TYR A 61 19.78 9.24 21.65
CA TYR A 61 18.73 8.28 21.97
C TYR A 61 18.03 8.45 23.32
N GLY A 62 16.75 8.07 23.35
CA GLY A 62 15.98 7.94 24.58
C GLY A 62 16.28 6.62 25.29
N VAL A 63 16.22 5.51 24.55
CA VAL A 63 16.64 4.18 25.02
C VAL A 63 17.48 3.52 23.95
N SER A 64 18.69 3.07 24.28
CA SER A 64 19.53 2.25 23.42
C SER A 64 19.76 0.88 24.04
N LEU A 65 19.41 -0.17 23.29
CA LEU A 65 19.69 -1.56 23.62
C LEU A 65 20.72 -2.11 22.65
N ASN A 66 21.93 -2.38 23.14
CA ASN A 66 22.98 -2.98 22.33
C ASN A 66 22.87 -4.51 22.29
N GLN A 67 22.55 -5.15 23.43
CA GLN A 67 22.37 -6.59 23.57
C GLN A 67 21.43 -6.87 24.77
N GLY A 68 20.88 -8.09 24.84
CA GLY A 68 20.07 -8.55 25.98
C GLY A 68 18.57 -8.32 25.79
N GLY A 69 17.88 -7.86 26.83
CA GLY A 69 16.43 -7.65 26.82
C GLY A 69 16.01 -6.30 27.39
N ALA A 70 14.96 -5.70 26.81
CA ALA A 70 14.28 -4.55 27.40
C ALA A 70 12.77 -4.79 27.50
N ALA A 71 12.19 -4.49 28.66
CA ALA A 71 10.75 -4.50 28.93
C ALA A 71 10.31 -3.09 29.33
N LEU A 72 9.55 -2.42 28.47
CA LEU A 72 9.08 -1.05 28.69
C LEU A 72 7.56 -1.05 28.84
N LYS A 73 7.03 -0.52 29.94
CA LYS A 73 5.58 -0.46 30.17
C LYS A 73 5.14 0.93 30.60
N ASN A 74 4.25 1.55 29.83
CA ASN A 74 3.69 2.88 30.10
C ASN A 74 4.76 3.98 30.29
N VAL A 75 5.86 3.89 29.55
CA VAL A 75 6.94 4.89 29.57
C VAL A 75 6.60 6.02 28.60
N ARG A 76 6.69 7.26 29.07
CA ARG A 76 6.62 8.45 28.20
C ARG A 76 8.03 8.88 27.80
N MET A 77 8.24 9.19 26.54
CA MET A 77 9.49 9.76 26.05
C MET A 77 9.24 11.09 25.35
N THR A 78 10.12 12.06 25.56
CA THR A 78 10.06 13.40 24.95
C THR A 78 11.43 13.76 24.37
N TYR A 79 11.44 14.30 23.16
CA TYR A 79 12.68 14.78 22.53
C TYR A 79 12.69 16.31 22.47
N THR A 80 13.77 16.92 22.95
CA THR A 80 13.96 18.38 22.92
C THR A 80 15.13 18.82 22.03
N GLY A 81 15.84 17.88 21.43
CA GLY A 81 16.88 18.19 20.45
C GLY A 81 16.34 18.49 19.05
N SER A 82 17.25 18.61 18.08
CA SER A 82 16.96 19.00 16.70
C SER A 82 17.55 18.04 15.66
N SER A 83 18.04 16.86 16.07
CA SER A 83 18.60 15.88 15.14
C SER A 83 17.50 15.04 14.48
N PRO A 84 17.44 14.96 13.14
CA PRO A 84 16.51 14.07 12.45
C PRO A 84 16.88 12.59 12.59
N THR A 85 18.08 12.26 13.08
CA THR A 85 18.57 10.88 13.21
C THR A 85 18.56 10.37 14.64
N ALA A 86 18.09 11.16 15.61
CA ALA A 86 17.93 10.70 16.98
C ALA A 86 16.90 9.56 17.06
N ASP A 87 17.08 8.62 17.99
CA ASP A 87 16.21 7.46 18.17
C ASP A 87 15.50 7.53 19.53
N PHE A 88 14.18 7.58 19.55
CA PHE A 88 13.49 7.36 20.83
C PHE A 88 13.81 5.97 21.40
N ILE A 89 13.83 4.95 20.53
CA ILE A 89 14.28 3.60 20.86
C ILE A 89 15.21 3.08 19.78
N LYS A 90 16.47 2.82 20.15
CA LYS A 90 17.49 2.21 19.30
C LYS A 90 17.71 0.76 19.73
N VAL A 91 17.38 -0.17 18.85
CA VAL A 91 17.58 -1.61 19.07
C VAL A 91 18.65 -2.09 18.13
N VAL A 92 19.84 -2.35 18.66
CA VAL A 92 20.97 -2.83 17.86
C VAL A 92 20.95 -4.35 17.78
N ASP A 93 20.91 -5.02 18.92
CA ASP A 93 20.73 -6.47 19.04
C ASP A 93 19.96 -6.76 20.36
N GLY A 94 19.33 -7.93 20.45
CA GLY A 94 18.52 -8.34 21.59
C GLY A 94 17.01 -8.22 21.36
N THR A 95 16.25 -8.30 22.45
CA THR A 95 14.78 -8.34 22.43
C THR A 95 14.16 -7.18 23.18
N VAL A 96 13.26 -6.45 22.54
CA VAL A 96 12.45 -5.40 23.18
C VAL A 96 10.98 -5.81 23.21
N ILE A 97 10.35 -5.72 24.38
CA ILE A 97 8.91 -5.80 24.54
C ILE A 97 8.44 -4.47 25.14
N ALA A 98 7.64 -3.72 24.40
CA ALA A 98 7.13 -2.44 24.86
C ALA A 98 5.60 -2.40 24.81
N GLU A 99 4.97 -2.02 25.92
CA GLU A 99 3.52 -1.92 26.07
C GLU A 99 3.13 -0.49 26.48
N GLY A 100 2.22 0.13 25.73
CA GLY A 100 1.65 1.43 26.09
C GLY A 100 2.67 2.57 26.13
N ILE A 101 3.78 2.47 25.39
CA ILE A 101 4.75 3.55 25.30
C ILE A 101 4.16 4.76 24.58
N LYS A 102 4.50 5.95 25.06
CA LYS A 102 4.11 7.22 24.46
C LYS A 102 5.35 8.00 24.04
N ILE A 103 5.45 8.29 22.75
CA ILE A 103 6.53 9.10 22.18
C ILE A 103 5.92 10.44 21.77
N ASP A 104 6.34 11.50 22.48
CA ASP A 104 5.96 12.89 22.22
C ASP A 104 7.14 13.58 21.51
N GLY A 105 7.15 13.47 20.19
CA GLY A 105 8.14 14.11 19.30
C GLY A 105 7.89 15.59 19.08
N ASN A 106 8.90 16.27 18.54
CA ASN A 106 8.90 17.70 18.22
C ASN A 106 9.11 17.97 16.70
N GLY A 107 8.90 16.96 15.85
CA GLY A 107 9.18 16.98 14.42
C GLY A 107 10.56 16.44 14.04
N TYR A 108 11.43 16.17 15.03
CA TYR A 108 12.74 15.54 14.86
C TYR A 108 12.80 14.16 15.50
N GLY A 109 13.88 13.44 15.21
CA GLY A 109 14.11 12.07 15.64
C GLY A 109 13.13 11.05 15.03
N GLN A 110 13.51 9.79 15.06
CA GLN A 110 12.67 8.68 14.67
C GLN A 110 12.16 7.91 15.89
N GLY A 111 10.94 7.39 15.80
CA GLY A 111 10.32 6.65 16.91
C GLY A 111 11.13 5.40 17.28
N MET A 112 11.61 4.64 16.29
CA MET A 112 12.43 3.47 16.55
C MET A 112 13.36 3.11 15.39
N SER A 113 14.58 2.67 15.71
CA SER A 113 15.41 1.87 14.81
C SER A 113 15.62 0.45 15.33
N VAL A 114 15.62 -0.50 14.40
CA VAL A 114 15.96 -1.90 14.66
C VAL A 114 17.02 -2.33 13.66
N THR A 115 18.19 -2.71 14.16
CA THR A 115 19.31 -3.24 13.39
C THR A 115 19.68 -4.64 13.90
N GLN A 116 20.72 -5.23 13.29
CA GLN A 116 21.38 -6.50 13.65
C GLN A 116 20.50 -7.56 14.36
N LYS A 117 19.58 -8.21 13.62
CA LYS A 117 18.69 -9.28 14.10
C LYS A 117 17.86 -8.94 15.36
N GLY A 118 17.72 -7.68 15.73
CA GLY A 118 16.88 -7.25 16.85
C GLY A 118 15.44 -7.75 16.72
N HIS A 119 14.86 -8.15 17.85
CA HIS A 119 13.48 -8.65 17.93
C HIS A 119 12.63 -7.70 18.77
N VAL A 120 11.61 -7.09 18.16
CA VAL A 120 10.77 -6.12 18.85
C VAL A 120 9.30 -6.55 18.84
N VAL A 121 8.66 -6.47 20.00
CA VAL A 121 7.22 -6.56 20.17
C VAL A 121 6.68 -5.25 20.75
N LEU A 122 5.83 -4.58 19.99
CA LEU A 122 5.14 -3.36 20.39
C LEU A 122 3.66 -3.63 20.63
N ILE A 123 3.13 -3.17 21.76
CA ILE A 123 1.71 -3.32 22.11
C ILE A 123 1.15 -1.93 22.39
N LYS A 124 0.25 -1.47 21.52
CA LYS A 124 -0.43 -0.18 21.58
C LYS A 124 0.52 1.02 21.84
N PRO A 125 1.65 1.15 21.13
CA PRO A 125 2.44 2.36 21.22
C PRO A 125 1.67 3.55 20.64
N ASN A 126 2.04 4.77 21.05
CA ASN A 126 1.51 6.00 20.48
C ASN A 126 2.68 6.95 20.16
N TYR A 127 2.98 7.11 18.88
CA TYR A 127 4.02 8.04 18.42
C TYR A 127 3.34 9.28 17.86
N ILE A 128 3.77 10.45 18.33
CA ILE A 128 3.22 11.74 17.94
C ILE A 128 4.37 12.61 17.44
N ASN A 129 4.21 13.18 16.24
CA ASN A 129 5.13 14.17 15.67
C ASN A 129 6.61 13.75 15.66
N VAL A 130 6.93 12.48 15.38
CA VAL A 130 8.31 12.09 15.07
C VAL A 130 8.65 12.45 13.62
N ASP A 131 9.93 12.60 13.27
CA ASP A 131 10.34 12.72 11.85
C ASP A 131 9.99 11.41 11.12
N LYS A 132 10.60 10.29 11.50
CA LYS A 132 10.27 8.97 10.94
C LYS A 132 9.61 8.09 12.00
N GLY A 133 8.65 7.28 11.61
CA GLY A 133 7.99 6.39 12.57
C GLY A 133 8.92 5.27 13.05
N MET A 134 9.36 4.41 12.13
CA MET A 134 10.22 3.26 12.42
C MET A 134 11.10 2.87 11.23
N THR A 135 12.36 2.52 11.51
CA THR A 135 13.31 1.99 10.53
C THR A 135 13.77 0.61 10.97
N VAL A 136 13.58 -0.40 10.12
CA VAL A 136 14.07 -1.76 10.35
C VAL A 136 15.08 -2.07 9.26
N SER A 137 16.36 -2.09 9.62
CA SER A 137 17.44 -2.41 8.69
C SER A 137 17.58 -3.92 8.54
N GLU A 138 17.65 -4.62 9.67
CA GLU A 138 17.74 -6.07 9.78
C GLU A 138 17.06 -6.45 11.10
N GLY A 139 16.05 -7.31 11.08
CA GLY A 139 15.37 -7.73 12.32
C GLY A 139 13.92 -8.13 12.12
N ILE A 140 13.23 -8.34 13.24
CA ILE A 140 11.81 -8.69 13.25
C ILE A 140 11.05 -7.78 14.20
N VAL A 141 10.03 -7.09 13.68
CA VAL A 141 9.11 -6.29 14.49
C VAL A 141 7.69 -6.83 14.39
N ARG A 142 7.03 -7.00 15.54
CA ARG A 142 5.60 -7.27 15.61
C ARG A 142 4.92 -6.16 16.40
N MET A 143 3.87 -5.57 15.83
CA MET A 143 3.13 -4.49 16.46
C MET A 143 1.64 -4.79 16.54
N PHE A 144 1.07 -4.64 17.73
CA PHE A 144 -0.33 -4.94 18.03
C PHE A 144 -1.06 -3.67 18.51
N GLY A 145 -1.92 -3.12 17.67
CA GLY A 145 -2.61 -1.86 17.93
C GLY A 145 -1.69 -0.65 17.92
N GLY A 146 -2.22 0.50 18.32
CA GLY A 146 -1.44 1.73 18.45
C GLY A 146 -1.41 2.60 17.18
N GLU A 147 -0.74 3.73 17.30
CA GLU A 147 -0.64 4.75 16.25
C GLU A 147 0.81 5.20 16.07
N ILE A 148 1.23 5.32 14.81
CA ILE A 148 2.49 5.93 14.40
C ILE A 148 2.17 7.23 13.65
N GLY A 149 2.30 8.36 14.33
CA GLY A 149 2.20 9.70 13.75
C GLY A 149 3.59 10.23 13.38
N PHE A 150 3.82 10.53 12.10
CA PHE A 150 5.13 10.96 11.59
C PHE A 150 5.02 12.19 10.67
N MET A 151 6.12 12.94 10.58
CA MET A 151 6.20 14.23 9.88
C MET A 151 7.18 14.25 8.71
N GLY A 152 8.11 13.30 8.71
CA GLY A 152 9.24 13.13 7.80
C GLY A 152 8.95 12.16 6.66
N GLU A 153 10.00 11.55 6.12
CA GLU A 153 9.95 10.78 4.87
C GLU A 153 8.96 9.61 4.90
N TYR A 154 8.93 8.84 5.99
CA TYR A 154 8.12 7.64 6.10
C TYR A 154 7.61 7.31 7.49
N GLY A 155 6.48 6.61 7.54
CA GLY A 155 5.96 5.99 8.75
C GLY A 155 6.77 4.75 9.11
N ILE A 156 6.94 3.83 8.17
CA ILE A 156 7.76 2.63 8.35
C ILE A 156 8.65 2.41 7.14
N SER A 157 9.94 2.19 7.37
CA SER A 157 10.89 1.71 6.36
C SER A 157 11.43 0.34 6.76
N LEU A 158 11.27 -0.65 5.90
CA LEU A 158 11.90 -1.97 6.03
C LEU A 158 12.93 -2.13 4.92
N LYS A 159 14.20 -2.30 5.31
CA LYS A 159 15.28 -2.64 4.39
C LYS A 159 15.34 -4.15 4.19
N GLU A 160 15.56 -4.91 5.26
CA GLU A 160 15.62 -6.38 5.26
C GLU A 160 14.93 -6.95 6.52
N GLY A 161 14.52 -8.21 6.49
CA GLY A 161 13.88 -8.89 7.63
C GLY A 161 12.35 -8.94 7.54
N GLY A 162 11.66 -8.73 8.66
CA GLY A 162 10.21 -8.93 8.75
C GLY A 162 9.46 -7.96 9.66
N VAL A 163 8.36 -7.40 9.18
CA VAL A 163 7.46 -6.56 9.98
C VAL A 163 6.04 -7.12 9.93
N ALA A 164 5.40 -7.29 11.09
CA ALA A 164 3.99 -7.66 11.18
C ALA A 164 3.22 -6.60 11.97
N LEU A 165 2.19 -6.02 11.34
CA LEU A 165 1.34 -4.99 11.94
C LEU A 165 -0.10 -5.51 12.04
N ILE A 166 -0.67 -5.45 13.25
CA ILE A 166 -2.02 -5.94 13.54
C ILE A 166 -2.81 -4.81 14.18
N ALA A 167 -3.85 -4.32 13.50
CA ALA A 167 -4.71 -3.22 13.94
C ALA A 167 -3.95 -1.90 14.23
N VAL A 168 -2.86 -1.66 13.49
CA VAL A 168 -2.02 -0.46 13.62
C VAL A 168 -2.55 0.65 12.73
N THR A 169 -2.46 1.90 13.19
CA THR A 169 -2.67 3.05 12.32
C THR A 169 -1.37 3.80 12.07
N ILE A 170 -1.05 4.06 10.81
CA ILE A 170 0.07 4.88 10.35
C ILE A 170 -0.50 6.17 9.80
N LYS A 171 -0.09 7.30 10.37
CA LYS A 171 -0.63 8.61 10.05
C LYS A 171 0.49 9.57 9.69
N GLY A 172 0.50 10.00 8.43
CA GLY A 172 1.39 11.07 7.98
C GLY A 172 0.87 12.46 8.37
N ASN A 173 1.56 13.49 7.89
CA ASN A 173 1.24 14.89 8.11
C ASN A 173 0.86 15.63 6.83
N ARG A 174 0.35 14.91 5.82
CA ARG A 174 -0.02 15.34 4.46
C ARG A 174 1.10 15.13 3.41
N THR A 175 1.18 15.99 2.40
CA THR A 175 1.83 15.74 1.10
C THR A 175 3.35 15.52 1.16
N GLY A 176 3.86 14.72 0.21
CA GLY A 176 5.29 14.40 0.02
C GLY A 176 5.83 13.13 0.71
N LYS A 177 5.05 12.43 1.55
CA LYS A 177 5.56 11.35 2.41
C LYS A 177 4.98 9.96 2.11
N THR A 178 5.70 8.89 2.49
CA THR A 178 5.29 7.50 2.24
C THR A 178 4.81 6.83 3.52
N GLY A 179 3.67 6.14 3.53
CA GLY A 179 3.22 5.39 4.70
C GLY A 179 4.18 4.26 5.06
N ILE A 180 4.36 3.33 4.11
CA ILE A 180 5.27 2.19 4.24
C ILE A 180 6.20 2.13 3.04
N LYS A 181 7.51 2.06 3.30
CA LYS A 181 8.57 1.84 2.31
C LYS A 181 9.20 0.47 2.55
N LEU A 182 9.10 -0.42 1.57
CA LEU A 182 9.69 -1.75 1.58
C LEU A 182 10.78 -1.82 0.50
N ASN A 183 12.02 -2.10 0.90
CA ASN A 183 13.10 -2.35 -0.04
C ASN A 183 13.28 -3.85 -0.29
N GLU A 184 13.39 -4.67 0.76
CA GLU A 184 13.44 -6.14 0.72
C GLU A 184 12.75 -6.74 1.95
N GLY A 185 12.63 -8.08 1.99
CA GLY A 185 12.03 -8.80 3.11
C GLY A 185 10.51 -8.92 2.99
N ARG A 186 9.81 -8.98 4.13
CA ARG A 186 8.37 -9.22 4.18
C ARG A 186 7.64 -8.33 5.17
N ILE A 187 6.51 -7.76 4.72
CA ILE A 187 5.56 -7.07 5.59
C ILE A 187 4.20 -7.79 5.57
N ASP A 188 3.72 -8.18 6.75
CA ASP A 188 2.37 -8.69 6.97
C ASP A 188 1.52 -7.61 7.66
N LEU A 189 0.39 -7.26 7.06
CA LEU A 189 -0.53 -6.22 7.50
C LEU A 189 -1.91 -6.83 7.75
N TYR A 190 -2.45 -6.68 8.96
CA TYR A 190 -3.79 -7.14 9.29
C TYR A 190 -4.59 -6.00 9.93
N LYS A 191 -5.68 -5.58 9.28
CA LYS A 191 -6.48 -4.41 9.73
C LYS A 191 -5.63 -3.15 9.95
N THR A 192 -4.54 -3.01 9.21
CA THR A 192 -3.67 -1.83 9.27
C THR A 192 -4.29 -0.70 8.47
N ASN A 193 -4.27 0.51 9.02
CA ASN A 193 -4.79 1.70 8.35
C ASN A 193 -3.65 2.67 8.05
N ILE A 194 -3.54 3.14 6.82
CA ILE A 194 -2.59 4.18 6.39
C ILE A 194 -3.41 5.39 5.95
N ARG A 195 -3.08 6.58 6.46
CA ARG A 195 -3.81 7.82 6.13
C ARG A 195 -2.90 9.03 6.15
N ASP A 196 -3.36 10.10 5.49
CA ASP A 196 -2.68 11.40 5.43
C ASP A 196 -1.25 11.32 4.85
N VAL A 197 -1.04 10.45 3.87
CA VAL A 197 0.24 10.26 3.17
C VAL A 197 0.13 10.60 1.68
N HIS A 198 1.27 10.84 1.03
CA HIS A 198 1.36 11.03 -0.43
C HIS A 198 1.32 9.69 -1.16
N LYS A 199 2.15 8.75 -0.70
CA LYS A 199 2.21 7.36 -1.16
C LYS A 199 1.75 6.46 -0.02
N GLY A 200 0.86 5.51 -0.29
CA GLY A 200 0.43 4.54 0.70
C GLY A 200 1.56 3.56 1.05
N VAL A 201 1.82 2.63 0.14
CA VAL A 201 2.86 1.60 0.25
C VAL A 201 3.74 1.61 -1.00
N THR A 202 5.05 1.70 -0.83
CA THR A 202 6.04 1.59 -1.90
C THR A 202 6.88 0.33 -1.69
N ILE A 203 6.97 -0.52 -2.71
CA ILE A 203 7.66 -1.82 -2.65
C ILE A 203 8.67 -1.95 -3.79
N THR A 204 9.96 -1.90 -3.45
CA THR A 204 11.03 -2.09 -4.44
C THR A 204 11.23 -3.57 -4.72
N GLU A 205 11.55 -4.35 -3.69
CA GLU A 205 11.67 -5.81 -3.72
C GLU A 205 10.97 -6.41 -2.48
N GLY A 206 10.76 -7.72 -2.47
CA GLY A 206 10.13 -8.42 -1.35
C GLY A 206 8.62 -8.60 -1.46
N ILE A 207 7.98 -8.87 -0.32
CA ILE A 207 6.59 -9.34 -0.26
C ILE A 207 5.76 -8.51 0.73
N VAL A 208 4.65 -7.97 0.26
CA VAL A 208 3.59 -7.41 1.14
C VAL A 208 2.37 -8.32 1.12
N ARG A 209 1.88 -8.68 2.30
CA ARG A 209 0.57 -9.33 2.47
C ARG A 209 -0.31 -8.43 3.31
N MET A 210 -1.47 -8.05 2.80
CA MET A 210 -2.44 -7.22 3.52
C MET A 210 -3.80 -7.89 3.54
N GLU A 211 -4.34 -8.08 4.75
CA GLU A 211 -5.71 -8.55 4.96
C GLU A 211 -6.49 -7.55 5.82
N LYS A 212 -7.58 -7.02 5.26
CA LYS A 212 -8.40 -5.95 5.85
C LYS A 212 -7.62 -4.65 6.06
N GLY A 213 -8.33 -3.61 6.44
CA GLY A 213 -7.76 -2.27 6.67
C GLY A 213 -7.87 -1.40 5.43
N GLU A 214 -7.19 -0.25 5.50
CA GLU A 214 -7.35 0.83 4.54
C GLU A 214 -6.03 1.49 4.18
N ILE A 215 -5.90 1.89 2.92
CA ILE A 215 -4.83 2.73 2.42
C ILE A 215 -5.44 3.99 1.82
N GLY A 216 -5.40 5.09 2.58
CA GLY A 216 -5.72 6.43 2.12
C GLY A 216 -4.47 7.19 1.70
N PHE A 217 -4.47 7.74 0.49
CA PHE A 217 -3.34 8.51 -0.05
C PHE A 217 -3.82 9.76 -0.81
N LYS A 218 -2.95 10.76 -0.93
CA LYS A 218 -3.24 12.07 -1.56
C LYS A 218 -2.37 12.39 -2.77
N GLY A 219 -1.39 11.55 -3.05
CA GLY A 219 -0.36 11.78 -4.07
C GLY A 219 -0.36 10.72 -5.15
N ASP A 220 0.83 10.19 -5.44
CA ASP A 220 1.11 9.38 -6.62
C ASP A 220 0.31 8.09 -6.66
N TYR A 221 0.33 7.30 -5.58
CA TYR A 221 -0.34 6.00 -5.55
C TYR A 221 -0.69 5.47 -4.16
N GLY A 222 -1.67 4.57 -4.13
CA GLY A 222 -2.01 3.77 -2.96
C GLY A 222 -0.96 2.69 -2.73
N ILE A 223 -0.72 1.85 -3.74
CA ILE A 223 0.33 0.82 -3.72
C ILE A 223 1.15 0.94 -4.99
N GLY A 224 2.46 1.08 -4.85
CA GLY A 224 3.41 1.12 -5.96
C GLY A 224 4.46 0.04 -5.80
N LEU A 225 4.68 -0.76 -6.85
CA LEU A 225 5.65 -1.85 -6.84
C LEU A 225 6.51 -1.91 -8.12
N SER A 226 7.73 -2.46 -7.99
CA SER A 226 8.61 -2.77 -9.12
C SER A 226 8.94 -4.27 -9.22
N LYS A 227 9.96 -4.80 -8.50
CA LYS A 227 10.36 -6.22 -8.54
C LYS A 227 9.85 -6.99 -7.33
N SER A 228 8.53 -6.97 -7.12
CA SER A 228 7.94 -7.44 -5.86
C SER A 228 6.56 -8.06 -5.99
N ILE A 229 6.09 -8.65 -4.90
CA ILE A 229 4.78 -9.31 -4.82
C ILE A 229 3.90 -8.61 -3.78
N ALA A 230 2.69 -8.23 -4.17
CA ALA A 230 1.67 -7.74 -3.27
C ALA A 230 0.44 -8.67 -3.29
N ALA A 231 0.05 -9.18 -2.12
CA ALA A 231 -1.17 -9.98 -1.96
C ALA A 231 -2.14 -9.25 -1.02
N LEU A 232 -3.30 -8.85 -1.55
CA LEU A 232 -4.28 -7.99 -0.89
C LEU A 232 -5.62 -8.72 -0.79
N LYS A 233 -6.21 -8.70 0.40
CA LYS A 233 -7.51 -9.32 0.67
C LYS A 233 -8.40 -8.42 1.52
N ASN A 234 -9.61 -8.11 1.06
CA ASN A 234 -10.56 -7.24 1.77
C ASN A 234 -10.02 -5.84 2.11
N VAL A 235 -9.19 -5.26 1.23
CA VAL A 235 -8.53 -3.96 1.45
C VAL A 235 -9.32 -2.85 0.77
N ARG A 236 -9.45 -1.70 1.42
CA ARG A 236 -9.91 -0.45 0.79
C ARG A 236 -8.72 0.43 0.43
N ILE A 237 -8.67 0.91 -0.81
CA ILE A 237 -7.67 1.86 -1.30
C ILE A 237 -8.42 3.11 -1.78
N THR A 238 -8.08 4.27 -1.21
CA THR A 238 -8.79 5.54 -1.49
C THR A 238 -7.80 6.65 -1.81
N GLY A 239 -7.92 7.22 -3.01
CA GLY A 239 -7.08 8.33 -3.49
C GLY A 239 -7.70 9.70 -3.26
N GLN A 240 -7.70 10.21 -2.04
CA GLN A 240 -8.45 11.40 -1.60
C GLN A 240 -8.22 12.72 -2.40
N SER A 241 -7.24 12.76 -3.32
CA SER A 241 -6.98 13.91 -4.20
C SER A 241 -7.54 13.77 -5.61
N HIS A 242 -8.09 12.61 -6.00
CA HIS A 242 -8.58 12.30 -7.34
C HIS A 242 -7.53 12.41 -8.47
N LYS A 243 -6.23 12.35 -8.14
CA LYS A 243 -5.14 12.55 -9.11
C LYS A 243 -4.20 11.35 -9.29
N GLY A 244 -4.08 10.51 -8.26
CA GLY A 244 -3.15 9.38 -8.27
C GLY A 244 -3.74 8.07 -8.77
N THR A 245 -2.91 7.02 -8.73
CA THR A 245 -3.24 5.66 -9.16
C THR A 245 -3.52 4.77 -7.95
N GLY A 246 -4.58 3.96 -7.98
CA GLY A 246 -4.85 3.03 -6.87
C GLY A 246 -3.72 2.03 -6.65
N VAL A 247 -3.42 1.25 -7.69
CA VAL A 247 -2.31 0.29 -7.73
C VAL A 247 -1.45 0.52 -8.97
N TYR A 248 -0.15 0.70 -8.79
CA TYR A 248 0.81 0.96 -9.84
C TYR A 248 1.92 -0.10 -9.84
N VAL A 249 2.08 -0.80 -10.96
CA VAL A 249 3.12 -1.81 -11.18
C VAL A 249 4.07 -1.31 -12.26
N GLN A 250 5.28 -0.94 -11.84
CA GLN A 250 6.34 -0.47 -12.74
C GLN A 250 7.00 -1.63 -13.51
N SER A 251 7.90 -1.31 -14.44
CA SER A 251 8.77 -2.27 -15.11
C SER A 251 9.56 -3.15 -14.13
N GLY A 252 9.37 -4.47 -14.23
CA GLY A 252 10.00 -5.49 -13.39
C GLY A 252 9.16 -6.77 -13.34
N VAL A 253 9.70 -7.87 -12.78
CA VAL A 253 8.95 -9.13 -12.57
C VAL A 253 8.06 -8.98 -11.32
N GLY A 254 7.06 -8.12 -11.40
CA GLY A 254 6.11 -7.85 -10.32
C GLY A 254 4.82 -8.65 -10.43
N ALA A 255 4.19 -8.97 -9.30
CA ALA A 255 2.87 -9.60 -9.27
C ALA A 255 1.96 -9.00 -8.20
N VAL A 256 0.71 -8.67 -8.57
CA VAL A 256 -0.32 -8.21 -7.64
C VAL A 256 -1.48 -9.19 -7.65
N MET A 257 -1.82 -9.70 -6.47
CA MET A 257 -3.01 -10.52 -6.24
C MET A 257 -3.99 -9.74 -5.38
N MET A 258 -5.21 -9.54 -5.87
CA MET A 258 -6.27 -8.81 -5.20
C MET A 258 -7.51 -9.69 -5.06
N LYS A 259 -8.01 -9.84 -3.84
CA LYS A 259 -9.27 -10.52 -3.55
C LYS A 259 -10.18 -9.63 -2.72
N ASP A 260 -11.39 -9.36 -3.21
CA ASP A 260 -12.37 -8.49 -2.53
C ASP A 260 -11.79 -7.08 -2.20
N VAL A 261 -10.95 -6.53 -3.09
CA VAL A 261 -10.34 -5.20 -2.94
C VAL A 261 -11.26 -4.12 -3.53
N ARG A 262 -11.38 -2.98 -2.85
CA ARG A 262 -12.11 -1.82 -3.35
C ARG A 262 -11.15 -0.66 -3.58
N ILE A 263 -11.09 -0.16 -4.81
CA ILE A 263 -10.32 1.03 -5.19
C ILE A 263 -11.33 2.13 -5.52
N SER A 264 -11.14 3.32 -4.97
CA SER A 264 -12.05 4.44 -5.15
C SER A 264 -11.35 5.79 -5.11
N GLU A 265 -12.03 6.80 -5.65
CA GLU A 265 -11.57 8.19 -5.64
C GLU A 265 -10.24 8.44 -6.38
N VAL A 266 -9.78 7.53 -7.24
CA VAL A 266 -8.50 7.67 -7.95
C VAL A 266 -8.67 8.23 -9.36
N ARG A 267 -7.60 8.76 -9.96
CA ARG A 267 -7.60 9.09 -11.40
C ARG A 267 -7.58 7.82 -12.24
N THR A 268 -6.65 6.93 -11.91
CA THR A 268 -6.47 5.61 -12.56
C THR A 268 -6.65 4.52 -11.52
N GLY A 269 -7.44 3.49 -11.81
CA GLY A 269 -7.67 2.39 -10.89
C GLY A 269 -6.40 1.57 -10.66
N VAL A 270 -5.97 0.87 -11.70
CA VAL A 270 -4.79 0.02 -11.72
C VAL A 270 -4.00 0.25 -13.00
N GLU A 271 -2.68 0.37 -12.89
CA GLU A 271 -1.78 0.50 -14.04
C GLU A 271 -0.61 -0.49 -13.91
N VAL A 272 -0.34 -1.25 -14.96
CA VAL A 272 0.71 -2.28 -15.01
C VAL A 272 1.57 -2.10 -16.25
N ILE A 273 2.85 -1.74 -16.10
CA ILE A 273 3.79 -1.50 -17.21
C ILE A 273 4.56 -2.77 -17.64
N SER A 274 4.64 -3.73 -16.73
CA SER A 274 5.14 -5.09 -16.95
C SER A 274 4.82 -5.88 -15.68
N GLY A 275 4.55 -7.18 -15.80
CA GLY A 275 4.19 -8.03 -14.68
C GLY A 275 2.77 -8.56 -14.76
N ASN A 276 2.30 -9.13 -13.65
CA ASN A 276 1.05 -9.86 -13.60
C ASN A 276 0.07 -9.26 -12.57
N LEU A 277 -1.19 -9.12 -12.99
CA LEU A 277 -2.30 -8.75 -12.14
C LEU A 277 -3.29 -9.91 -12.06
N MET A 278 -3.69 -10.28 -10.85
CA MET A 278 -4.84 -11.15 -10.62
C MET A 278 -5.82 -10.42 -9.70
N MET A 279 -7.05 -10.24 -10.14
CA MET A 279 -8.11 -9.63 -9.34
C MET A 279 -9.34 -10.52 -9.34
N HIS A 280 -9.77 -10.96 -8.15
CA HIS A 280 -10.98 -11.75 -7.95
C HIS A 280 -11.95 -11.01 -7.02
N LYS A 281 -13.12 -10.66 -7.56
CA LYS A 281 -14.12 -9.82 -6.91
C LYS A 281 -13.59 -8.43 -6.55
N GLY A 282 -14.46 -7.61 -5.98
CA GLY A 282 -14.14 -6.24 -5.60
C GLY A 282 -14.53 -5.23 -6.69
N SER A 283 -14.09 -4.00 -6.51
CA SER A 283 -14.46 -2.89 -7.39
C SER A 283 -13.32 -1.92 -7.63
N VAL A 284 -13.35 -1.30 -8.82
CA VAL A 284 -12.45 -0.23 -9.23
C VAL A 284 -13.30 0.95 -9.70
N GLU A 285 -13.31 2.02 -8.92
CA GLU A 285 -13.94 3.29 -9.27
C GLU A 285 -12.86 4.34 -9.55
N PHE A 286 -12.94 5.00 -10.70
CA PHE A 286 -11.94 5.96 -11.16
C PHE A 286 -12.57 7.20 -11.80
N LYS A 287 -11.80 8.29 -11.87
CA LYS A 287 -12.24 9.61 -12.36
C LYS A 287 -11.21 10.18 -13.34
N GLY A 288 -11.32 9.78 -14.60
CA GLY A 288 -10.59 10.39 -15.72
C GLY A 288 -9.64 9.47 -16.48
N GLY A 289 -8.74 8.75 -15.79
CA GLY A 289 -7.75 7.88 -16.43
C GLY A 289 -8.37 6.58 -16.97
N ASP A 290 -7.67 5.47 -16.77
CA ASP A 290 -8.19 4.14 -17.07
C ASP A 290 -8.62 3.44 -15.78
N GLY A 291 -9.60 2.55 -15.87
CA GLY A 291 -9.95 1.64 -14.78
C GLY A 291 -8.81 0.67 -14.51
N ILE A 292 -8.47 -0.16 -15.51
CA ILE A 292 -7.31 -1.05 -15.49
C ILE A 292 -6.55 -0.88 -16.80
N SER A 293 -5.28 -0.50 -16.73
CA SER A 293 -4.39 -0.29 -17.88
C SER A 293 -3.22 -1.24 -17.82
N LEU A 294 -3.01 -2.04 -18.87
CA LEU A 294 -1.83 -2.88 -19.05
C LEU A 294 -1.00 -2.38 -20.23
N ILE A 295 0.30 -2.22 -20.00
CA ILE A 295 1.31 -2.00 -21.02
C ILE A 295 2.23 -3.22 -20.93
N ARG A 296 2.25 -4.13 -21.91
CA ARG A 296 3.08 -5.36 -21.93
C ARG A 296 2.91 -6.35 -20.76
N GLY A 297 1.94 -6.13 -19.88
CA GLY A 297 1.65 -7.00 -18.72
C GLY A 297 0.56 -8.03 -19.01
N ASN A 298 0.29 -8.88 -18.03
CA ASN A 298 -0.86 -9.80 -18.06
C ASN A 298 -1.84 -9.48 -16.93
N ALA A 299 -3.14 -9.62 -17.18
CA ALA A 299 -4.15 -9.59 -16.14
C ALA A 299 -5.15 -10.74 -16.24
N ALA A 300 -5.53 -11.29 -15.10
CA ALA A 300 -6.67 -12.18 -14.93
C ALA A 300 -7.68 -11.52 -13.98
N LEU A 301 -8.83 -11.14 -14.52
CA LEU A 301 -9.92 -10.47 -13.81
C LEU A 301 -11.11 -11.42 -13.71
N LYS A 302 -11.61 -11.66 -12.49
CA LYS A 302 -12.77 -12.52 -12.27
C LYS A 302 -13.78 -11.85 -11.35
N ASP A 303 -15.01 -11.67 -11.83
CA ASP A 303 -16.12 -11.06 -11.07
C ASP A 303 -15.82 -9.63 -10.58
N VAL A 304 -15.06 -8.84 -11.35
CA VAL A 304 -14.65 -7.48 -10.97
C VAL A 304 -15.63 -6.44 -11.51
N ARG A 305 -16.01 -5.46 -10.69
CA ARG A 305 -16.79 -4.29 -11.14
C ARG A 305 -15.86 -3.10 -11.41
N ILE A 306 -15.95 -2.50 -12.59
CA ILE A 306 -15.14 -1.35 -12.98
C ILE A 306 -16.09 -0.24 -13.42
N THR A 307 -15.99 0.93 -12.78
CA THR A 307 -16.94 2.02 -13.02
C THR A 307 -16.21 3.36 -13.15
N GLY A 308 -16.42 4.04 -14.28
CA GLY A 308 -15.90 5.39 -14.53
C GLY A 308 -16.90 6.48 -14.12
N GLN A 309 -16.74 7.67 -14.71
CA GLN A 309 -17.65 8.82 -14.55
C GLN A 309 -18.45 9.13 -15.82
N GLY A 310 -18.24 8.37 -16.89
CA GLY A 310 -18.93 8.55 -18.17
C GLY A 310 -18.24 9.54 -19.10
N HIS A 311 -16.99 9.90 -18.83
CA HIS A 311 -16.24 10.79 -19.71
C HIS A 311 -15.74 10.03 -20.95
N GLU A 312 -15.78 10.68 -22.13
CA GLU A 312 -15.46 10.05 -23.42
C GLU A 312 -14.04 9.44 -23.50
N THR A 313 -13.09 10.00 -22.74
CA THR A 313 -11.69 9.54 -22.73
C THR A 313 -11.43 8.38 -21.77
N GLU A 314 -12.38 8.06 -20.89
CA GLU A 314 -12.22 7.00 -19.89
C GLU A 314 -12.34 5.62 -20.54
N VAL A 315 -11.40 4.73 -20.20
CA VAL A 315 -11.44 3.33 -20.63
C VAL A 315 -11.54 2.42 -19.41
N ALA A 316 -12.52 1.50 -19.35
CA ALA A 316 -12.60 0.59 -18.21
C ALA A 316 -11.43 -0.41 -18.19
N VAL A 317 -11.12 -1.04 -19.32
CA VAL A 317 -9.93 -1.91 -19.48
C VAL A 317 -9.17 -1.55 -20.75
N LYS A 318 -7.89 -1.20 -20.61
CA LYS A 318 -6.98 -0.91 -21.72
C LYS A 318 -5.84 -1.93 -21.76
N ALA A 319 -5.65 -2.59 -22.89
CA ALA A 319 -4.57 -3.54 -23.15
C ALA A 319 -3.67 -3.04 -24.29
N LEU A 320 -2.46 -2.60 -23.95
CA LEU A 320 -1.43 -2.14 -24.89
C LEU A 320 -0.28 -3.16 -24.90
N MET A 321 -0.15 -3.96 -25.97
CA MET A 321 0.83 -5.06 -26.05
C MET A 321 0.73 -6.11 -24.92
N GLY A 322 -0.37 -6.11 -24.16
CA GLY A 322 -0.57 -6.97 -22.99
C GLY A 322 -1.73 -7.95 -23.20
N THR A 323 -1.82 -8.96 -22.32
CA THR A 323 -2.90 -9.95 -22.35
C THR A 323 -3.84 -9.75 -21.16
N VAL A 324 -5.15 -9.64 -21.42
CA VAL A 324 -6.17 -9.58 -20.37
C VAL A 324 -7.16 -10.73 -20.55
N ALA A 325 -7.38 -11.52 -19.50
CA ALA A 325 -8.50 -12.45 -19.43
C ALA A 325 -9.51 -11.92 -18.40
N ILE A 326 -10.76 -11.77 -18.81
CA ILE A 326 -11.88 -11.33 -17.97
C ILE A 326 -12.93 -12.42 -17.95
N LYS A 327 -13.33 -12.84 -16.76
CA LYS A 327 -14.42 -13.80 -16.58
C LYS A 327 -15.47 -13.25 -15.61
N GLY A 328 -16.66 -13.00 -16.12
CA GLY A 328 -17.72 -12.30 -15.41
C GLY A 328 -17.34 -10.85 -15.10
N GLY A 329 -18.14 -10.21 -14.25
CA GLY A 329 -17.94 -8.81 -13.88
C GLY A 329 -18.68 -7.84 -14.80
N GLU A 330 -18.53 -6.55 -14.49
CA GLU A 330 -19.28 -5.48 -15.14
C GLU A 330 -18.40 -4.24 -15.30
N MET A 331 -18.38 -3.69 -16.50
CA MET A 331 -17.73 -2.43 -16.85
C MET A 331 -18.81 -1.41 -17.19
N SER A 332 -18.82 -0.25 -16.52
CA SER A 332 -19.89 0.71 -16.72
C SER A 332 -19.51 2.17 -16.61
N ASN A 333 -20.32 3.04 -17.23
CA ASN A 333 -20.20 4.49 -17.16
C ASN A 333 -18.81 4.97 -17.59
N VAL A 334 -18.40 4.61 -18.81
CA VAL A 334 -17.09 4.95 -19.40
C VAL A 334 -17.24 5.32 -20.87
N GLY A 335 -16.28 6.08 -21.39
CA GLY A 335 -16.20 6.39 -22.80
C GLY A 335 -15.96 5.15 -23.66
N THR A 336 -15.09 4.24 -23.23
CA THR A 336 -14.86 2.95 -23.89
C THR A 336 -14.85 1.82 -22.86
N GLY A 337 -15.62 0.76 -23.09
CA GLY A 337 -15.58 -0.43 -22.23
C GLY A 337 -14.21 -1.09 -22.26
N VAL A 338 -13.81 -1.61 -23.42
CA VAL A 338 -12.53 -2.29 -23.61
C VAL A 338 -11.78 -1.68 -24.78
N GLU A 339 -10.50 -1.34 -24.58
CA GLU A 339 -9.62 -0.88 -25.65
C GLU A 339 -8.40 -1.81 -25.78
N VAL A 340 -8.13 -2.28 -26.99
CA VAL A 340 -7.02 -3.18 -27.32
C VAL A 340 -6.15 -2.53 -28.38
N LYS A 341 -4.86 -2.37 -28.10
CA LYS A 341 -3.91 -1.68 -28.98
C LYS A 341 -2.58 -2.41 -29.10
N SER A 342 -1.92 -2.25 -30.25
CA SER A 342 -0.53 -2.63 -30.48
C SER A 342 -0.23 -4.08 -30.08
N GLU A 343 -0.87 -5.03 -30.76
CA GLU A 343 -0.74 -6.48 -30.52
C GLU A 343 -1.24 -6.92 -29.13
N GLY A 344 -2.03 -6.09 -28.45
CA GLY A 344 -2.75 -6.49 -27.25
C GLY A 344 -3.78 -7.59 -27.55
N ALA A 345 -4.09 -8.38 -26.53
CA ALA A 345 -5.08 -9.45 -26.64
C ALA A 345 -6.00 -9.48 -25.42
N VAL A 346 -7.31 -9.55 -25.64
CA VAL A 346 -8.31 -9.58 -24.56
C VAL A 346 -9.30 -10.71 -24.76
N TRP A 347 -9.48 -11.54 -23.73
CA TRP A 347 -10.52 -12.56 -23.65
C TRP A 347 -11.61 -12.11 -22.67
N LEU A 348 -12.86 -12.11 -23.13
CA LEU A 348 -14.03 -11.72 -22.37
C LEU A 348 -14.96 -12.94 -22.27
N ILE A 349 -15.18 -13.46 -21.07
CA ILE A 349 -16.09 -14.60 -20.84
C ILE A 349 -17.21 -14.14 -19.92
N ASP A 350 -18.47 -14.28 -20.32
CA ASP A 350 -19.66 -13.86 -19.55
C ASP A 350 -19.58 -12.41 -19.04
N THR A 351 -18.90 -11.53 -19.77
CA THR A 351 -18.58 -10.17 -19.31
C THR A 351 -19.65 -9.18 -19.75
N LYS A 352 -19.97 -8.20 -18.89
CA LYS A 352 -21.01 -7.20 -19.15
C LYS A 352 -20.42 -5.81 -19.33
N LEU A 353 -20.69 -5.17 -20.45
CA LEU A 353 -20.43 -3.76 -20.69
C LEU A 353 -21.79 -3.06 -20.69
N ARG A 354 -21.98 -2.08 -19.79
CA ARG A 354 -23.26 -1.37 -19.61
C ARG A 354 -23.04 0.12 -19.51
N ASP A 355 -23.93 0.91 -20.11
CA ASP A 355 -23.84 2.38 -20.06
C ASP A 355 -22.45 2.87 -20.53
N VAL A 356 -21.91 2.23 -21.58
CA VAL A 356 -20.64 2.63 -22.21
C VAL A 356 -20.93 3.39 -23.49
N TYR A 357 -20.15 4.43 -23.79
CA TYR A 357 -20.34 5.18 -25.04
C TYR A 357 -19.88 4.33 -26.24
N LYS A 358 -18.68 3.75 -26.17
CA LYS A 358 -18.16 2.72 -27.08
C LYS A 358 -18.01 1.40 -26.33
N GLY A 359 -18.42 0.30 -26.94
CA GLY A 359 -18.24 -1.03 -26.36
C GLY A 359 -16.78 -1.47 -26.35
N VAL A 360 -16.33 -2.10 -27.42
CA VAL A 360 -14.97 -2.64 -27.61
C VAL A 360 -14.31 -1.96 -28.80
N SER A 361 -13.08 -1.49 -28.62
CA SER A 361 -12.26 -0.89 -29.68
C SER A 361 -10.95 -1.66 -29.81
N VAL A 362 -10.62 -2.10 -31.01
CA VAL A 362 -9.43 -2.91 -31.30
C VAL A 362 -8.62 -2.27 -32.43
N GLU A 363 -7.37 -1.94 -32.16
CA GLU A 363 -6.41 -1.44 -33.15
C GLU A 363 -5.14 -2.28 -33.12
N ASP A 364 -4.83 -2.96 -34.23
CA ASP A 364 -3.69 -3.89 -34.33
C ASP A 364 -3.67 -4.97 -33.23
N GLY A 365 -4.83 -5.46 -32.77
CA GLY A 365 -4.93 -6.41 -31.66
C GLY A 365 -6.01 -7.47 -31.86
N VAL A 366 -6.24 -8.28 -30.82
CA VAL A 366 -7.24 -9.36 -30.87
C VAL A 366 -8.18 -9.27 -29.66
N VAL A 367 -9.47 -9.42 -29.92
CA VAL A 367 -10.47 -9.68 -28.87
C VAL A 367 -11.16 -11.01 -29.14
N HIS A 368 -11.36 -11.80 -28.09
CA HIS A 368 -12.23 -12.97 -28.11
C HIS A 368 -13.31 -12.77 -27.04
N MET A 369 -14.58 -12.91 -27.41
CA MET A 369 -15.69 -12.81 -26.48
C MET A 369 -16.59 -14.05 -26.57
N GLU A 370 -16.77 -14.71 -25.44
CA GLU A 370 -17.64 -15.88 -25.24
C GLU A 370 -18.75 -15.52 -24.24
N GLY A 371 -20.00 -15.48 -24.70
CA GLY A 371 -21.14 -15.06 -23.89
C GLY A 371 -21.10 -13.58 -23.48
N GLY A 372 -22.04 -13.19 -22.62
CA GLY A 372 -22.08 -11.85 -22.03
C GLY A 372 -22.86 -10.83 -22.87
N GLU A 373 -22.66 -9.55 -22.57
CA GLU A 373 -23.48 -8.47 -23.14
C GLU A 373 -22.69 -7.16 -23.32
N ILE A 374 -22.83 -6.54 -24.49
CA ILE A 374 -22.34 -5.20 -24.82
C ILE A 374 -23.53 -4.27 -25.03
N GLY A 375 -23.86 -3.49 -24.01
CA GLY A 375 -24.82 -2.39 -24.09
C GLY A 375 -24.09 -1.07 -24.30
N PHE A 376 -24.27 -0.45 -25.47
CA PHE A 376 -23.61 0.82 -25.82
C PHE A 376 -24.60 1.93 -26.17
N MET A 377 -24.18 3.18 -25.97
CA MET A 377 -25.03 4.37 -26.18
C MET A 377 -24.53 5.29 -27.30
N GLY A 378 -23.29 5.11 -27.75
CA GLY A 378 -22.63 5.97 -28.72
C GLY A 378 -22.35 5.26 -30.04
N GLU A 379 -21.14 5.48 -30.54
CA GLU A 379 -20.77 5.17 -31.93
C GLU A 379 -20.89 3.68 -32.27
N TYR A 380 -20.38 2.80 -31.41
CA TYR A 380 -20.33 1.37 -31.74
C TYR A 380 -20.33 0.42 -30.54
N GLY A 381 -20.83 -0.79 -30.79
CA GLY A 381 -20.65 -1.95 -29.93
C GLY A 381 -19.23 -2.51 -30.04
N ILE A 382 -18.75 -2.80 -31.26
CA ILE A 382 -17.38 -3.26 -31.53
C ILE A 382 -16.82 -2.52 -32.74
N SER A 383 -15.59 -2.00 -32.64
CA SER A 383 -14.86 -1.38 -33.76
C SER A 383 -13.47 -1.99 -33.93
N LEU A 384 -13.13 -2.40 -35.16
CA LEU A 384 -11.83 -2.96 -35.52
C LEU A 384 -11.08 -2.08 -36.51
N THR A 385 -9.79 -1.83 -36.25
CA THR A 385 -8.85 -1.19 -37.18
C THR A 385 -7.59 -2.06 -37.27
N ARG A 386 -7.46 -2.82 -38.36
CA ARG A 386 -6.38 -3.84 -38.51
C ARG A 386 -6.31 -4.83 -37.33
N GLY A 387 -7.44 -5.06 -36.66
CA GLY A 387 -7.58 -5.97 -35.52
C GLY A 387 -8.54 -7.12 -35.83
N GLN A 388 -8.64 -8.07 -34.92
CA GLN A 388 -9.50 -9.24 -35.05
C GLN A 388 -10.47 -9.34 -33.87
N ALA A 389 -11.71 -9.73 -34.15
CA ALA A 389 -12.66 -10.15 -33.12
C ALA A 389 -13.16 -11.56 -33.42
N LEU A 390 -13.19 -12.40 -32.40
CA LEU A 390 -13.92 -13.67 -32.38
C LEU A 390 -15.08 -13.54 -31.39
N LEU A 391 -16.29 -13.85 -31.83
CA LEU A 391 -17.51 -13.71 -31.02
C LEU A 391 -18.27 -15.05 -31.01
N ASP A 392 -18.65 -15.50 -29.82
CA ASP A 392 -19.47 -16.69 -29.57
C ASP A 392 -20.56 -16.36 -28.54
N ASP A 393 -21.84 -16.46 -28.92
CA ASP A 393 -23.03 -16.19 -28.08
C ASP A 393 -23.04 -14.80 -27.41
N VAL A 394 -22.61 -13.77 -28.14
CA VAL A 394 -22.49 -12.40 -27.61
C VAL A 394 -23.73 -11.57 -27.92
N ARG A 395 -24.34 -10.95 -26.89
CA ARG A 395 -25.44 -10.00 -27.09
C ARG A 395 -24.93 -8.56 -27.22
N ILE A 396 -25.13 -7.93 -28.37
CA ILE A 396 -24.84 -6.52 -28.59
C ILE A 396 -26.15 -5.72 -28.68
N THR A 397 -26.25 -4.59 -27.96
CA THR A 397 -27.46 -3.77 -27.95
C THR A 397 -27.10 -2.28 -27.91
N GLY A 398 -27.54 -1.52 -28.92
CA GLY A 398 -27.43 -0.06 -28.96
C GLY A 398 -28.69 0.61 -28.42
N GLN A 399 -28.56 1.81 -27.83
CA GLN A 399 -29.71 2.60 -27.34
C GLN A 399 -30.10 3.79 -28.24
N GLY A 400 -29.43 4.01 -29.37
CA GLY A 400 -29.69 5.15 -30.26
C GLY A 400 -29.81 4.74 -31.73
N ASP A 401 -30.48 5.58 -32.52
CA ASP A 401 -30.84 5.31 -33.93
C ASP A 401 -29.63 5.35 -34.90
N GLU A 402 -28.45 5.80 -34.44
CA GLU A 402 -27.25 6.04 -35.27
C GLU A 402 -26.05 5.13 -34.91
N GLY A 403 -26.16 4.32 -33.86
CA GLY A 403 -25.06 3.47 -33.39
C GLY A 403 -24.85 2.23 -34.26
N THR A 404 -23.60 1.84 -34.51
CA THR A 404 -23.28 0.63 -35.29
C THR A 404 -22.96 -0.53 -34.36
N GLY A 405 -23.65 -1.68 -34.50
CA GLY A 405 -23.37 -2.86 -33.66
C GLY A 405 -21.91 -3.33 -33.76
N VAL A 406 -21.48 -3.71 -34.97
CA VAL A 406 -20.10 -4.13 -35.27
C VAL A 406 -19.60 -3.38 -36.49
N TYR A 407 -18.40 -2.81 -36.40
CA TYR A 407 -17.75 -2.01 -37.43
C TYR A 407 -16.30 -2.47 -37.65
N ALA A 408 -15.92 -2.76 -38.89
CA ALA A 408 -14.57 -3.19 -39.23
C ALA A 408 -14.00 -2.35 -40.39
N ASN A 409 -12.80 -1.77 -40.17
CA ASN A 409 -12.09 -0.95 -41.15
C ASN A 409 -10.67 -1.48 -41.41
N GLY A 410 -10.21 -1.32 -42.66
CA GLY A 410 -8.92 -1.86 -43.13
C GLY A 410 -8.96 -3.38 -43.25
N ASP A 411 -7.85 -4.05 -42.94
CA ASP A 411 -7.76 -5.52 -42.93
C ASP A 411 -8.36 -6.16 -41.64
N GLY A 412 -9.30 -5.47 -40.98
CA GLY A 412 -9.96 -5.99 -39.79
C GLY A 412 -10.95 -7.10 -40.13
N ASN A 413 -10.99 -8.18 -39.34
CA ASN A 413 -11.87 -9.33 -39.55
C ASN A 413 -12.68 -9.68 -38.31
N VAL A 414 -13.93 -10.12 -38.50
CA VAL A 414 -14.82 -10.64 -37.46
C VAL A 414 -15.20 -12.06 -37.85
N ASP A 415 -14.82 -13.02 -37.02
CA ASP A 415 -15.28 -14.41 -37.15
C ASP A 415 -16.38 -14.63 -36.09
N ASP A 416 -17.62 -14.80 -36.55
CA ASP A 416 -18.82 -15.02 -35.73
C ASP A 416 -19.29 -16.48 -35.90
N GLU A 417 -19.25 -17.24 -34.82
CA GLU A 417 -19.71 -18.63 -34.77
C GLU A 417 -21.03 -18.81 -33.99
N GLY A 418 -21.97 -17.85 -34.02
CA GLY A 418 -23.35 -18.15 -33.64
C GLY A 418 -24.30 -16.98 -33.31
N GLY A 419 -25.41 -16.90 -34.07
CA GLY A 419 -26.73 -16.51 -33.55
C GLY A 419 -26.90 -15.09 -33.01
N GLU A 420 -26.41 -14.06 -33.68
CA GLU A 420 -26.63 -12.68 -33.25
C GLU A 420 -28.10 -12.23 -33.34
N ASP A 421 -28.65 -11.74 -32.22
CA ASP A 421 -29.92 -10.99 -32.19
C ASP A 421 -29.60 -9.48 -32.25
N PHE A 422 -29.14 -9.02 -33.42
CA PHE A 422 -28.93 -7.60 -33.70
C PHE A 422 -30.28 -6.87 -33.64
N ARG A 423 -30.54 -6.17 -32.54
CA ARG A 423 -31.67 -5.25 -32.44
C ARG A 423 -31.14 -3.83 -32.44
N GLY A 424 -31.26 -3.19 -33.61
CA GLY A 424 -31.15 -1.74 -33.77
C GLY A 424 -32.37 -1.02 -33.23
#